data_AF-A0A6P8XRY2-F1
#
_entry.id   AF-A0A6P8XRY2-F1
#
_cell.length_a   1.000
_cell.length_b   1.000
_cell.length_c   1.000
_cell.angle_alpha   90.00
_cell.angle_beta   90.00
_cell.angle_gamma   90.00
#
_symmetry.space_group_name_H-M   'P 1'
#
loop_
_entity.id
_entity.type
_entity.pdbx_description
1 polymer ?
#
loop_
_entity_poly.entity_id
_entity_poly.type
_entity_poly.pdbx_seq_one_letter_code
_entity_poly.pdbx_strand_id
1 'polypeptide(L)'
;MPEHSPAPTPHRAIYGFAFYFLFTVLFFIYVAWAYLPVELGLHSHLPDKYFAAFVPVLIIVGAAFAFIIYPAINLALTPNIDSIASVVDLKLTLPKGSKFTSWSQLQHPRAEDVDPQPNATAPVQCNLCRITHRPKTRPPIAPLRFLDLQEVNATFFDN
;
A
#
# COMPACT_ATOMS: atom_id res chain seq x y z
N MET A 1 10.66 -9.10 16.92
CA MET A 1 11.55 -8.07 16.38
C MET A 1 10.78 -6.74 16.33
N PRO A 2 11.20 -5.72 17.08
CA PRO A 2 10.53 -4.42 17.14
C PRO A 2 10.68 -3.61 15.83
N GLU A 3 11.57 -4.02 14.92
CA GLU A 3 11.80 -3.42 13.59
C GLU A 3 10.54 -3.34 12.70
N HIS A 4 9.53 -4.17 12.98
CA HIS A 4 8.29 -4.25 12.21
C HIS A 4 7.09 -3.62 12.92
N SER A 5 7.34 -2.95 14.06
CA SER A 5 6.30 -2.21 14.76
C SER A 5 6.09 -0.86 14.06
N PRO A 6 4.84 -0.47 13.74
CA PRO A 6 4.53 0.87 13.23
C PRO A 6 4.76 1.98 14.28
N ALA A 7 5.11 1.61 15.52
CA ALA A 7 5.39 2.55 16.59
C ALA A 7 6.62 3.41 16.24
N PRO A 8 6.58 4.73 16.51
CA PRO A 8 7.68 5.63 16.21
C PRO A 8 8.92 5.21 17.02
N THR A 9 9.93 4.70 16.33
CA THR A 9 11.21 4.39 16.96
C THR A 9 11.99 5.69 17.18
N PRO A 10 12.67 5.86 18.32
CA PRO A 10 13.46 7.06 18.60
C PRO A 10 14.54 7.31 17.53
N HIS A 11 15.04 6.22 16.93
CA HIS A 11 15.91 6.25 15.77
C HIS A 11 15.35 7.06 14.59
N ARG A 12 14.06 6.90 14.23
CA ARG A 12 13.45 7.64 13.10
C ARG A 12 13.36 9.14 13.37
N ALA A 13 13.26 9.56 14.62
CA ALA A 13 13.18 10.98 14.98
C ALA A 13 14.49 11.74 14.72
N ILE A 14 15.63 11.05 14.79
CA ILE A 14 16.96 11.65 14.57
C ILE A 14 17.10 12.18 13.14
N TYR A 15 16.58 11.46 12.15
CA TYR A 15 16.64 11.89 10.75
C TYR A 15 15.83 13.16 10.51
N GLY A 16 14.61 13.23 11.05
CA GLY A 16 13.76 14.41 10.92
C GLY A 16 14.42 15.64 11.54
N PHE A 17 15.05 15.48 12.71
CA PHE A 17 15.78 16.55 13.38
C PHE A 17 17.02 17.02 12.62
N ALA A 18 17.81 16.07 12.08
CA ALA A 18 18.98 16.39 11.26
C ALA A 18 18.58 17.15 9.98
N PHE A 19 17.51 16.71 9.30
CA PHE A 19 16.98 17.41 8.14
C PHE A 19 16.42 18.78 8.50
N TYR A 20 15.70 18.91 9.61
CA TYR A 20 15.19 20.19 10.08
C TYR A 20 16.32 21.21 10.25
N PHE A 21 17.41 20.84 10.92
CA PHE A 21 18.55 21.73 11.06
C PHE A 21 19.23 22.04 9.74
N LEU A 22 19.45 21.03 8.89
CA LEU A 22 20.06 21.20 7.58
C LEU A 22 19.27 22.19 6.73
N PHE A 23 17.95 22.01 6.62
CA PHE A 23 17.10 22.90 5.83
C PHE A 23 16.96 24.28 6.46
N THR A 24 16.97 24.38 7.79
CA THR A 24 16.97 25.68 8.48
C THR A 24 18.23 26.48 8.16
N VAL A 25 19.41 25.86 8.24
CA VAL A 25 20.68 26.52 7.90
C VAL A 25 20.73 26.89 6.42
N LEU A 26 20.35 25.97 5.53
CA LEU A 26 20.28 26.25 4.08
C LEU A 26 19.30 27.39 3.77
N PHE A 27 18.16 27.47 4.47
CA PHE A 27 17.21 28.55 4.30
C PHE A 27 17.79 29.91 4.70
N PHE A 28 18.49 30.00 5.83
CA PHE A 28 19.15 31.25 6.22
C PHE A 28 20.25 31.66 5.23
N ILE A 29 21.06 30.71 4.76
CA ILE A 29 22.07 30.97 3.73
C ILE A 29 21.41 31.47 2.44
N TYR A 30 20.30 30.84 2.03
CA TYR A 30 19.54 31.23 0.85
C TYR A 30 18.96 32.64 0.97
N VAL A 31 18.32 32.98 2.10
CA VAL A 31 17.78 34.32 2.36
C VAL A 31 18.90 35.35 2.37
N ALA A 32 20.01 35.07 3.07
CA ALA A 32 21.16 35.95 3.09
C ALA A 32 21.69 36.22 1.67
N TRP A 33 21.86 35.16 0.86
CA TRP A 33 22.27 35.29 -0.54
C TRP A 33 21.27 36.09 -1.39
N ALA A 34 19.97 35.87 -1.21
CA ALA A 34 18.94 36.55 -1.99
C ALA A 34 18.88 38.06 -1.73
N TYR A 35 19.05 38.47 -0.46
CA TYR A 35 18.89 39.87 -0.05
C TYR A 35 20.19 40.68 0.06
N LEU A 36 21.37 40.05 0.09
CA LEU A 36 22.63 40.79 0.15
C LEU A 36 22.84 41.69 -1.09
N PRO A 37 23.32 42.93 -0.93
CA PRO A 37 23.62 43.82 -2.04
C PRO A 37 24.79 43.31 -2.89
N VAL A 38 24.80 43.70 -4.17
CA VAL A 38 25.76 43.19 -5.16
C VAL A 38 27.21 43.59 -4.86
N GLU A 39 27.36 44.70 -4.14
CA GLU A 39 28.60 45.35 -3.78
C GLU A 39 29.51 44.51 -2.85
N LEU A 40 28.96 43.48 -2.19
CA LEU A 40 29.71 42.60 -1.30
C LEU A 40 30.55 41.54 -2.03
N GLY A 41 30.62 41.59 -3.36
CA GLY A 41 31.54 40.78 -4.19
C GLY A 41 31.17 39.30 -4.30
N LEU A 42 30.16 38.83 -3.56
CA LEU A 42 29.72 37.43 -3.57
C LEU A 42 29.06 37.00 -4.90
N HIS A 43 28.61 37.95 -5.70
CA HIS A 43 27.93 37.71 -6.98
C HIS A 43 28.85 37.18 -8.08
N SER A 44 30.16 37.42 -8.00
CA SER A 44 31.11 36.88 -8.98
C SER A 44 31.24 35.35 -8.91
N HIS A 45 30.80 34.75 -7.80
CA HIS A 45 30.92 33.31 -7.54
C HIS A 45 29.57 32.60 -7.36
N LEU A 46 28.47 33.35 -7.30
CA LEU A 46 27.12 32.83 -7.08
C LEU A 46 26.24 33.07 -8.32
N PRO A 47 25.21 32.23 -8.54
CA PRO A 47 24.31 32.41 -9.66
C PRO A 47 23.58 33.76 -9.61
N ASP A 48 23.07 34.19 -10.76
CA ASP A 48 22.32 35.43 -10.90
C ASP A 48 21.12 35.49 -9.93
N LYS A 49 20.79 36.69 -9.44
CA LYS A 49 19.69 36.93 -8.50
C LYS A 49 18.34 36.47 -9.03
N TYR A 50 18.16 36.37 -10.34
CA TYR A 50 16.98 35.76 -10.94
C TYR A 50 16.71 34.35 -10.38
N PHE A 51 17.75 33.58 -10.04
CA PHE A 51 17.61 32.25 -9.46
C PHE A 51 16.95 32.28 -8.06
N ALA A 52 17.03 33.38 -7.33
CA ALA A 52 16.34 33.54 -6.05
C ALA A 52 14.80 33.63 -6.20
N ALA A 53 14.28 33.97 -7.38
CA ALA A 53 12.84 33.87 -7.65
C ALA A 53 12.51 32.51 -8.30
N PHE A 54 13.39 32.03 -9.18
CA PHE A 54 13.16 30.81 -9.95
C PHE A 54 13.19 29.53 -9.11
N VAL A 55 14.10 29.41 -8.14
CA VAL A 55 14.22 28.21 -7.29
C VAL A 55 12.93 27.92 -6.51
N PRO A 56 12.31 28.88 -5.80
CA PRO A 56 11.01 28.68 -5.15
C PRO A 56 9.91 28.24 -6.11
N VAL A 57 9.84 28.85 -7.30
CA VAL A 57 8.87 28.47 -8.32
C VAL A 57 9.06 27.02 -8.76
N LEU A 58 10.29 26.59 -9.00
CA LEU A 58 10.60 25.20 -9.33
C LEU A 58 10.21 24.23 -8.21
N ILE A 59 10.43 24.59 -6.94
CA ILE A 59 10.04 23.76 -5.80
C ILE A 59 8.52 23.58 -5.77
N ILE A 60 7.75 24.65 -5.99
CA ILE A 60 6.28 24.60 -6.03
C ILE A 60 5.80 23.73 -7.19
N VAL A 61 6.38 23.90 -8.38
CA VAL A 61 6.04 23.09 -9.56
C VAL A 61 6.35 21.61 -9.31
N GLY A 62 7.54 21.30 -8.76
CA GLY A 62 7.93 19.93 -8.41
C GLY A 62 7.02 19.32 -7.34
N ALA A 63 6.65 20.08 -6.31
CA ALA A 63 5.72 19.64 -5.28
C ALA A 63 4.32 19.38 -5.84
N ALA A 64 3.80 20.27 -6.70
CA ALA A 64 2.53 20.06 -7.39
C ALA A 64 2.58 18.80 -8.25
N PHE A 65 3.70 18.55 -8.94
CA PHE A 65 3.86 17.33 -9.71
C PHE A 65 3.84 16.07 -8.81
N ALA A 66 4.60 16.07 -7.72
CA ALA A 66 4.74 14.91 -6.84
C ALA A 66 3.47 14.60 -6.03
N PHE A 67 2.77 15.62 -5.53
CA PHE A 67 1.66 15.44 -4.59
C PHE A 67 0.26 15.59 -5.21
N ILE A 68 0.14 16.25 -6.36
CA ILE A 68 -1.15 16.48 -7.02
C ILE A 68 -1.20 15.72 -8.33
N ILE A 69 -0.31 16.03 -9.27
CA ILE A 69 -0.39 15.52 -10.65
C ILE A 69 -0.15 14.01 -10.67
N TYR A 70 0.92 13.53 -10.02
CA TYR A 70 1.26 12.11 -10.06
C TYR A 70 0.19 11.23 -9.39
N PRO A 71 -0.32 11.55 -8.18
CA PRO A 71 -1.46 10.83 -7.61
C PRO A 71 -2.73 10.94 -8.45
N ALA A 72 -3.02 12.08 -9.06
CA ALA A 72 -4.19 12.26 -9.92
C ALA A 72 -4.13 11.36 -11.17
N ILE A 73 -2.96 11.27 -11.82
CA ILE A 73 -2.75 10.36 -12.96
C ILE A 73 -2.93 8.91 -12.52
N ASN A 74 -2.34 8.51 -11.39
CA ASN A 74 -2.49 7.15 -10.86
C ASN A 74 -3.95 6.82 -10.56
N LEU A 75 -4.70 7.76 -9.99
CA LEU A 75 -6.12 7.60 -9.72
C LEU A 75 -6.94 7.54 -11.01
N ALA A 76 -6.60 8.34 -12.03
CA ALA A 76 -7.27 8.32 -13.33
C ALA A 76 -7.01 7.02 -14.12
N LEU A 77 -5.88 6.36 -13.88
CA LEU A 77 -5.56 5.04 -14.45
C LEU A 77 -6.16 3.88 -13.65
N THR A 78 -6.63 4.13 -12.43
CA THR A 78 -7.28 3.12 -11.58
C THR A 78 -8.75 2.98 -12.02
N PRO A 79 -9.33 1.77 -12.05
CA PRO A 79 -10.75 1.59 -12.33
C PRO A 79 -11.62 2.39 -11.35
N ASN A 80 -12.79 2.81 -11.80
CA ASN A 80 -13.77 3.51 -10.96
C ASN A 80 -14.09 2.68 -9.71
N ILE A 81 -14.35 3.34 -8.58
CA ILE A 81 -14.63 2.70 -7.29
C ILE A 81 -15.83 1.74 -7.35
N ASP A 82 -16.81 2.06 -8.20
CA ASP A 82 -18.01 1.25 -8.41
C ASP A 82 -17.78 0.06 -9.37
N SER A 83 -16.61 -0.02 -10.00
CA SER A 83 -16.27 -1.12 -10.91
C SER A 83 -15.92 -2.38 -10.13
N ILE A 84 -16.49 -3.52 -10.50
CA ILE A 84 -16.13 -4.83 -9.95
C ILE A 84 -14.63 -5.15 -10.10
N ALA A 85 -13.96 -4.50 -11.05
CA ALA A 85 -12.52 -4.58 -11.24
C ALA A 85 -11.69 -4.08 -10.06
N SER A 86 -12.27 -3.26 -9.17
CA SER A 86 -11.59 -2.77 -7.97
C SER A 86 -11.57 -3.80 -6.83
N VAL A 87 -12.48 -4.79 -6.87
CA VAL A 87 -12.70 -5.77 -5.80
C VAL A 87 -12.17 -7.15 -6.19
N VAL A 88 -12.35 -7.57 -7.44
CA VAL A 88 -12.07 -8.95 -7.89
C VAL A 88 -10.62 -9.13 -8.33
N ASP A 89 -9.96 -10.16 -7.79
CA ASP A 89 -8.66 -10.62 -8.28
C ASP A 89 -8.83 -11.63 -9.44
N LEU A 90 -8.52 -11.18 -10.65
CA LEU A 90 -8.57 -11.98 -11.88
C LEU A 90 -7.72 -13.26 -11.82
N LYS A 91 -6.63 -13.29 -11.04
CA LYS A 91 -5.79 -14.49 -10.92
C LYS A 91 -6.46 -15.61 -10.14
N LEU A 92 -7.39 -15.27 -9.24
CA LEU A 92 -8.12 -16.23 -8.44
C LEU A 92 -9.38 -16.72 -9.17
N THR A 93 -9.97 -15.90 -10.03
CA THR A 93 -11.19 -16.25 -10.77
C THR A 93 -10.92 -16.97 -12.09
N LEU A 94 -9.77 -16.73 -12.73
CA LEU A 94 -9.44 -17.33 -14.02
C LEU A 94 -8.75 -18.70 -13.85
N PRO A 95 -9.08 -19.71 -14.68
CA PRO A 95 -8.35 -20.96 -14.73
C PRO A 95 -6.85 -20.74 -14.97
N LYS A 96 -6.00 -21.53 -14.29
CA LYS A 96 -4.53 -21.42 -14.39
C LYS A 96 -4.08 -21.49 -15.85
N GLY A 97 -3.42 -20.42 -16.33
CA GLY A 97 -2.89 -20.31 -17.69
C GLY A 97 -3.81 -19.63 -18.71
N SER A 98 -5.03 -19.25 -18.33
CA SER A 98 -5.92 -18.46 -19.20
C SER A 98 -5.60 -16.95 -19.12
N LYS A 99 -5.75 -16.24 -20.25
CA LYS A 99 -5.61 -14.78 -20.31
C LYS A 99 -6.97 -14.12 -20.13
N PHE A 100 -7.03 -13.02 -19.41
CA PHE A 100 -8.23 -12.20 -19.31
C PHE A 100 -8.57 -11.60 -20.67
N THR A 101 -9.78 -11.83 -21.17
CA THR A 101 -10.26 -11.26 -22.43
C THR A 101 -11.42 -10.29 -22.24
N SER A 102 -12.35 -10.60 -21.34
CA SER A 102 -13.53 -9.78 -21.06
C SER A 102 -14.16 -10.11 -19.70
N TRP A 103 -14.88 -9.15 -19.11
CA TRP A 103 -15.60 -9.34 -17.84
C TRP A 103 -16.73 -10.39 -17.93
N SER A 104 -17.30 -10.62 -19.11
CA SER A 104 -18.28 -11.70 -19.36
C SER A 104 -17.70 -13.10 -19.16
N GLN A 105 -16.37 -13.27 -19.22
CA GLN A 105 -15.71 -14.57 -19.02
C GLN A 105 -15.78 -15.04 -17.56
N LEU A 106 -16.06 -14.14 -16.62
CA LEU A 106 -16.08 -14.42 -15.18
C LEU A 106 -17.42 -15.02 -14.70
N GLN A 107 -18.44 -15.10 -15.56
CA GLN A 107 -19.81 -15.52 -15.20
C GLN A 107 -20.07 -17.03 -15.28
N HIS A 108 -19.13 -17.89 -14.89
CA HIS A 108 -19.35 -19.33 -14.95
C HIS A 108 -19.08 -20.03 -13.61
N PRO A 109 -20.11 -20.23 -12.79
CA PRO A 109 -20.08 -21.28 -11.79
C PRO A 109 -20.40 -22.61 -12.48
N ARG A 110 -19.41 -23.50 -12.66
CA ARG A 110 -19.63 -24.94 -12.44
C ARG A 110 -18.36 -25.77 -12.36
N ALA A 111 -18.41 -26.65 -11.36
CA ALA A 111 -17.72 -27.93 -11.20
C ALA A 111 -16.35 -27.91 -10.53
N GLU A 112 -16.41 -28.17 -9.22
CA GLU A 112 -15.64 -29.23 -8.57
C GLU A 112 -14.12 -29.09 -8.62
N ASP A 113 -13.58 -28.35 -7.65
CA ASP A 113 -12.39 -28.77 -6.93
C ASP A 113 -12.65 -28.58 -5.42
N VAL A 114 -13.65 -29.32 -4.91
CA VAL A 114 -13.67 -29.64 -3.48
C VAL A 114 -12.54 -30.63 -3.29
N ASP A 115 -11.38 -30.12 -2.89
CA ASP A 115 -10.28 -30.94 -2.41
C ASP A 115 -10.86 -31.90 -1.35
N PRO A 116 -10.76 -33.24 -1.50
CA PRO A 116 -11.34 -34.16 -0.55
C PRO A 116 -10.64 -33.94 0.78
N GLN A 117 -11.36 -33.32 1.72
CA GLN A 117 -10.94 -33.13 3.10
C GLN A 117 -10.40 -34.48 3.62
N PRO A 118 -9.08 -34.63 3.84
CA PRO A 118 -8.56 -35.88 4.32
C PRO A 118 -8.91 -35.97 5.80
N ASN A 119 -9.63 -37.02 6.14
CA ASN A 119 -9.80 -37.57 7.48
C ASN A 119 -10.80 -36.84 8.39
N ALA A 120 -12.07 -37.26 8.30
CA ALA A 120 -12.94 -37.30 9.48
C ALA A 120 -12.21 -38.10 10.59
N THR A 121 -11.63 -37.38 11.55
CA THR A 121 -10.80 -37.98 12.60
C THR A 121 -11.66 -38.87 13.48
N ALA A 122 -11.22 -40.11 13.69
CA ALA A 122 -11.94 -41.10 14.48
C ALA A 122 -12.22 -40.60 15.91
N PRO A 123 -13.33 -41.04 16.55
CA PRO A 123 -13.63 -40.68 17.92
C PRO A 123 -12.51 -41.14 18.87
N VAL A 124 -12.04 -40.25 19.73
CA VAL A 124 -10.96 -40.53 20.70
C VAL A 124 -11.59 -40.91 22.04
N GLN A 125 -11.11 -42.00 22.64
CA GLN A 125 -11.55 -42.45 23.95
C GLN A 125 -10.80 -41.66 25.05
N CYS A 126 -11.53 -40.88 25.84
CA CYS A 126 -10.94 -40.01 26.87
C CYS A 126 -10.69 -40.80 28.15
N ASN A 127 -9.43 -40.94 28.55
CA ASN A 127 -9.05 -41.62 29.79
C ASN A 127 -9.49 -40.86 31.06
N LEU A 128 -9.74 -39.56 30.95
CA LEU A 128 -10.14 -38.72 32.09
C LEU A 128 -11.61 -38.87 32.46
N CYS A 129 -12.44 -39.14 31.46
CA CYS A 129 -13.89 -39.08 31.57
C CYS A 129 -14.58 -40.38 31.13
N ARG A 130 -13.79 -41.38 30.68
CA ARG A 130 -14.22 -42.72 30.27
C ARG A 130 -15.33 -42.75 29.21
N ILE A 131 -15.49 -41.67 28.44
CA ILE A 131 -16.44 -41.55 27.34
C ILE A 131 -15.71 -41.22 26.02
N THR A 132 -16.37 -41.45 24.90
CA THR A 132 -15.83 -41.15 23.56
C THR A 132 -16.09 -39.69 23.18
N HIS A 133 -15.03 -38.96 22.84
CA HIS A 133 -15.14 -37.61 22.31
C HIS A 133 -15.00 -37.64 20.79
N ARG A 134 -15.94 -36.98 20.13
CA ARG A 134 -15.76 -36.61 18.73
C ARG A 134 -15.11 -35.22 18.68
N PRO A 135 -13.90 -35.08 18.10
CA PRO A 135 -13.29 -33.76 17.97
C PRO A 135 -14.20 -32.89 17.10
N LYS A 136 -14.66 -31.77 17.65
CA LYS A 136 -15.43 -30.78 16.90
C LYS A 136 -14.44 -29.90 16.15
N THR A 137 -14.02 -30.33 14.97
CA THR A 137 -13.19 -29.53 14.06
C THR A 137 -14.07 -28.41 13.49
N ARG A 138 -14.13 -27.27 14.20
CA ARG A 138 -14.53 -26.02 13.55
C ARG A 138 -13.35 -25.56 12.69
N PRO A 139 -13.55 -25.08 11.45
CA PRO A 139 -12.48 -24.39 10.74
C PRO A 139 -11.98 -23.26 11.66
N PRO A 140 -10.66 -23.01 11.72
CA PRO A 140 -10.14 -21.89 12.47
C PRO A 140 -10.86 -20.63 11.98
N ILE A 141 -11.46 -19.87 12.90
CA ILE A 141 -12.03 -18.57 12.57
C ILE A 141 -10.85 -17.75 12.07
N ALA A 142 -10.86 -17.42 10.78
CA ALA A 142 -9.81 -16.61 10.18
C ALA A 142 -9.69 -15.33 11.02
N PRO A 143 -8.47 -14.95 11.47
CA PRO A 143 -8.31 -13.64 12.06
C PRO A 143 -8.86 -12.62 11.05
N LEU A 144 -9.66 -11.66 11.51
CA LEU A 144 -10.27 -10.55 10.75
C LEU A 144 -9.25 -9.65 10.00
N ARG A 145 -8.03 -10.14 9.77
CA ARG A 145 -6.88 -9.42 9.27
C ARG A 145 -6.70 -9.54 7.75
N PHE A 146 -7.43 -10.42 7.08
CA PHE A 146 -7.43 -10.53 5.63
C PHE A 146 -8.85 -10.76 5.16
N LEU A 147 -9.39 -9.79 4.43
CA LEU A 147 -10.54 -10.01 3.56
C LEU A 147 -10.16 -11.16 2.62
N ASP A 148 -10.78 -12.33 2.76
CA ASP A 148 -10.48 -13.47 1.90
C ASP A 148 -11.01 -13.17 0.50
N LEU A 149 -10.11 -12.87 -0.42
CA LEU A 149 -10.46 -12.54 -1.80
C LEU A 149 -11.17 -13.70 -2.50
N GLN A 150 -10.97 -14.95 -2.04
CA GLN A 150 -11.72 -16.09 -2.54
C GLN A 150 -13.19 -16.05 -2.10
N GLU A 151 -13.46 -15.71 -0.84
CA GLU A 151 -14.82 -15.55 -0.31
C GLU A 151 -15.56 -14.41 -1.00
N VAL A 152 -14.89 -13.26 -1.18
CA VAL A 152 -15.47 -12.12 -1.91
C VAL A 152 -15.79 -12.50 -3.34
N ASN A 153 -14.87 -13.15 -4.05
CA ASN A 153 -15.12 -13.62 -5.41
C ASN A 153 -16.33 -14.58 -5.47
N ALA A 154 -16.40 -15.56 -4.56
CA ALA A 154 -17.53 -16.49 -4.49
C ALA A 154 -18.88 -15.77 -4.31
N THR A 155 -18.97 -14.80 -3.39
CA THR A 155 -20.22 -14.05 -3.16
C THR A 155 -20.71 -13.26 -4.38
N PHE A 156 -19.81 -12.81 -5.26
CA PHE A 156 -20.18 -12.07 -6.47
C PHE A 156 -20.60 -12.95 -7.65
N PHE A 157 -20.11 -14.19 -7.72
CA PHE A 157 -20.27 -15.05 -8.90
C PHE A 157 -21.12 -16.33 -8.67
N ASP A 158 -21.44 -16.69 -7.42
CA ASP A 158 -22.19 -17.91 -7.08
C ASP A 158 -23.73 -17.74 -6.88
N ASN A 159 -24.31 -16.57 -7.17
CA ASN A 159 -25.77 -16.34 -7.14
C ASN A 159 -26.46 -16.66 -8.47
#